data_AF-A0A6A7LI33-F1
#
_entry.id   AF-A0A6A7LI33-F1
#
_cell.length_a   1.000
_cell.length_b   1.000
_cell.length_c   1.000
_cell.angle_alpha   90.00
_cell.angle_beta   90.00
_cell.angle_gamma   90.00
#
_symmetry.space_group_name_H-M   'P 1'
#
loop_
_entity.id
_entity.type
_entity.pdbx_description
1 polymer ?
#
loop_
_entity_poly.entity_id
_entity_poly.type
_entity_poly.pdbx_seq_one_letter_code
_entity_poly.pdbx_strand_id
1 'polypeptide(L)' 'MKFGIALPVFGLQATKENILSLAVDVEREGLDSLWVGERLLWPLNPQTAYAMTPDGSLPTFYQNVLDPLVTLTFS' A
#
# COMPACT_ATOMS: atom_id res chain seq x y z
N MET A 1 7.67 -16.79 -16.97
CA MET A 1 8.11 -15.67 -16.11
C MET A 1 7.07 -15.51 -15.02
N LYS A 2 7.45 -15.18 -13.78
CA LYS A 2 6.49 -14.96 -12.69
C LYS A 2 6.32 -13.47 -12.42
N PHE A 3 5.08 -13.02 -12.22
CA PHE A 3 4.74 -11.62 -11.98
C PHE A 3 3.94 -11.45 -10.69
N GLY A 4 4.13 -10.32 -10.03
CA GLY A 4 3.40 -9.99 -8.82
C GLY A 4 3.10 -8.50 -8.75
N ILE A 5 2.20 -8.13 -7.84
CA ILE A 5 1.75 -6.75 -7.67
C ILE A 5 1.61 -6.40 -6.19
N ALA A 6 1.90 -5.13 -5.85
CA ALA A 6 1.67 -4.60 -4.53
C ALA A 6 0.23 -4.11 -4.38
N LEU A 7 -0.45 -4.58 -3.34
CA LEU A 7 -1.78 -4.12 -2.98
C LEU A 7 -1.72 -2.68 -2.42
N PRO A 8 -2.76 -1.85 -2.63
CA PRO A 8 -2.77 -0.45 -2.20
C PRO A 8 -3.00 -0.36 -0.67
N VAL A 9 -2.00 -0.69 0.14
CA VAL A 9 -2.10 -0.66 1.62
C VAL A 9 -1.72 0.69 2.24
N PHE A 10 -1.26 1.64 1.43
CA PHE A 10 -0.85 2.98 1.88
C PHE A 10 -1.73 4.08 1.27
N GLY A 11 -2.07 5.08 2.08
CA GLY A 11 -2.66 6.31 1.59
C GLY A 11 -4.17 6.24 1.38
N LEU A 12 -4.68 7.12 0.52
CA LEU A 12 -6.12 7.29 0.28
C LEU A 12 -6.78 6.06 -0.35
N GLN A 13 -6.00 5.21 -1.02
CA GLN A 13 -6.50 4.01 -1.71
C GLN A 13 -6.54 2.78 -0.78
N ALA A 14 -6.07 2.91 0.46
CA ALA A 14 -6.03 1.84 1.44
C ALA A 14 -7.40 1.60 2.07
N THR A 15 -8.29 0.96 1.31
CA THR A 15 -9.63 0.57 1.71
C THR A 15 -9.84 -0.93 1.50
N LYS A 16 -10.70 -1.57 2.29
CA LYS A 16 -11.02 -3.00 2.14
C LYS A 16 -11.54 -3.30 0.72
N GLU A 17 -12.38 -2.42 0.20
CA GLU A 17 -13.03 -2.55 -1.11
C GLU A 17 -12.00 -2.55 -2.25
N ASN A 18 -11.04 -1.62 -2.22
CA ASN A 18 -9.99 -1.54 -3.22
C ASN A 18 -9.05 -2.76 -3.16
N ILE A 19 -8.72 -3.24 -1.96
CA ILE A 19 -7.91 -4.44 -1.77
C ILE A 19 -8.61 -5.64 -2.39
N LEU A 20 -9.89 -5.87 -2.07
CA LEU A 20 -10.67 -6.99 -2.60
C LEU A 20 -10.81 -6.92 -4.12
N SER A 21 -11.16 -5.76 -4.66
CA SER A 21 -11.30 -5.57 -6.10
C SER A 21 -10.01 -5.93 -6.83
N LEU A 22 -8.87 -5.38 -6.38
CA LEU A 22 -7.60 -5.64 -7.04
C LEU A 22 -7.16 -7.09 -6.88
N ALA A 23 -7.31 -7.70 -5.70
CA ALA A 23 -6.92 -9.09 -5.48
C ALA A 23 -7.67 -10.05 -6.41
N VAL A 24 -8.99 -9.85 -6.59
CA VAL A 24 -9.82 -10.66 -7.50
C VAL A 24 -9.41 -10.46 -8.96
N ASP A 25 -9.18 -9.21 -9.38
CA ASP A 25 -8.79 -8.93 -10.76
C ASP A 25 -7.40 -9.50 -11.08
N VAL A 26 -6.47 -9.43 -10.14
CA VAL A 26 -5.10 -9.94 -10.28
C VAL A 26 -5.06 -11.47 -10.39
N GLU A 27 -5.89 -12.17 -9.62
CA GLU A 27 -6.05 -13.62 -9.75
C GLU A 27 -6.64 -13.99 -11.12
N ARG A 28 -7.66 -13.25 -11.59
CA ARG A 28 -8.26 -13.45 -12.91
C ARG A 28 -7.26 -13.27 -14.06
N GLU A 29 -6.35 -12.30 -13.94
CA GLU A 29 -5.30 -12.02 -14.93
C GLU A 29 -4.09 -12.97 -14.82
N GLY A 30 -4.07 -13.88 -13.84
CA GLY A 30 -3.07 -14.95 -13.74
C GLY A 30 -1.71 -14.51 -13.17
N LEU A 31 -1.66 -13.48 -12.34
CA LEU A 31 -0.43 -13.10 -11.62
C LEU A 31 -0.14 -14.11 -10.49
N ASP A 32 1.15 -14.27 -10.18
CA ASP A 32 1.64 -15.32 -9.29
C ASP A 32 1.71 -14.90 -7.80
N SER A 33 1.66 -13.60 -7.49
CA SER A 33 1.84 -13.13 -6.11
C SER A 33 1.24 -11.75 -5.83
N LEU A 34 0.76 -11.58 -4.61
CA LEU A 34 0.35 -10.31 -4.02
C LEU A 34 1.37 -9.90 -2.96
N TRP A 35 1.66 -8.60 -2.88
CA TRP A 35 2.57 -8.03 -1.92
C TRP A 35 1.86 -6.97 -1.08
N VAL A 36 2.05 -7.04 0.24
CA VAL A 36 1.61 -6.03 1.20
C VAL A 36 2.84 -5.38 1.83
N GLY A 37 2.69 -4.14 2.25
CA GLY A 37 3.74 -3.36 2.90
C GLY A 37 3.33 -2.92 4.30
N GLU A 38 4.32 -2.74 5.16
CA GLU A 38 4.13 -2.20 6.49
C GLU A 38 4.89 -0.87 6.62
N ARG A 39 4.29 0.09 7.31
CA ARG A 39 5.00 1.22 7.89
C ARG A 39 4.60 1.34 9.34
N LEU A 40 5.49 0.86 10.21
CA LEU A 40 5.29 0.91 11.64
C LEU A 40 5.50 2.32 12.22
N LEU A 41 6.36 3.12 11.60
CA LEU A 41 6.79 4.43 12.12
C LEU A 41 6.43 5.57 11.17
N TRP A 42 5.97 6.68 11.74
CA TRP A 42 5.82 7.96 11.06
C TRP A 42 6.88 8.95 11.55
N PRO A 43 7.62 9.65 10.67
CA PRO A 43 8.64 10.59 11.09
C PRO A 43 8.00 11.84 11.70
N LEU A 44 8.31 12.12 12.98
CA LEU A 44 7.89 13.36 13.64
C LEU A 44 8.76 14.56 13.23
N ASN A 45 10.06 14.31 12.96
CA ASN A 45 11.04 15.31 12.53
C ASN A 45 11.85 14.78 11.33
N PRO A 46 11.29 14.75 10.11
CA PRO A 46 11.97 14.20 8.94
C PRO A 46 13.25 14.99 8.61
N GLN A 47 14.38 14.27 8.47
CA GLN A 47 15.68 14.86 8.16
C GLN A 47 16.00 14.86 6.64
N THR A 48 15.20 14.16 5.85
CA THR A 48 15.37 14.03 4.40
C THR A 48 14.07 14.42 3.73
N ALA A 49 14.16 15.30 2.72
CA ALA A 49 13.01 15.73 1.95
C ALA A 49 12.38 14.56 1.18
N TYR A 50 11.05 14.52 1.15
CA TYR A 50 10.32 13.53 0.38
C TYR A 50 10.39 13.87 -1.12
N ALA A 51 10.96 12.97 -1.92
CA ALA A 51 11.28 13.24 -3.32
C ALA A 51 10.07 13.44 -4.24
N MET A 52 8.87 12.96 -3.84
CA MET A 52 7.68 12.96 -4.69
C MET A 52 6.76 14.18 -4.50
N THR A 53 7.20 15.15 -3.70
CA THR A 53 6.46 16.40 -3.43
C THR A 53 7.37 17.60 -3.66
N PRO A 54 6.92 18.66 -4.35
CA PRO A 54 7.76 19.82 -4.67
C PRO A 54 8.35 20.52 -3.44
N ASP A 55 7.61 20.56 -2.33
CA ASP A 55 8.02 21.17 -1.06
C ASP A 55 8.79 20.22 -0.13
N GLY A 56 9.02 18.97 -0.57
CA GLY A 56 9.70 17.94 0.21
C GLY A 56 8.89 17.39 1.39
N SER A 57 7.61 17.76 1.53
CA SER A 57 6.76 17.28 2.63
C SER A 57 6.27 15.85 2.37
N LEU A 58 6.32 14.98 3.38
CA LEU A 58 5.65 13.67 3.25
C LEU A 58 4.14 13.85 3.45
N PRO A 59 3.28 13.58 2.44
CA PRO A 59 1.85 13.82 2.57
C PRO A 59 1.22 13.04 3.72
N THR A 60 0.42 13.71 4.56
CA THR A 60 -0.13 13.12 5.79
C THR A 60 -1.06 11.94 5.55
N PHE A 61 -1.68 11.83 4.38
CA PHE A 61 -2.50 10.67 4.03
C PHE A 61 -1.69 9.37 4.04
N TYR A 62 -0.36 9.41 3.88
CA TYR A 62 0.51 8.25 4.01
C TYR A 62 0.65 7.72 5.45
N GLN A 63 0.05 8.38 6.45
CA GLN A 63 -0.18 7.82 7.78
C GLN A 63 -1.27 6.74 7.78
N ASN A 64 -2.16 6.75 6.78
CA ASN A 64 -3.12 5.67 6.61
C ASN A 64 -2.39 4.44 6.05
N VAL A 65 -2.28 3.41 6.88
CA VAL A 65 -1.59 2.16 6.56
C VAL A 65 -2.44 1.01 7.08
N LEU A 66 -2.89 0.13 6.19
CA LEU A 66 -3.56 -1.10 6.62
C LEU A 66 -2.53 -2.07 7.20
N ASP A 67 -2.93 -2.78 8.25
CA ASP A 67 -2.11 -3.87 8.78
C ASP A 67 -1.92 -4.95 7.69
N PRO A 68 -0.67 -5.36 7.40
CA PRO A 68 -0.39 -6.22 6.26
C PRO A 68 -1.00 -7.62 6.42
N LEU A 69 -1.02 -8.19 7.62
CA LEU A 69 -1.54 -9.53 7.86
C LEU A 69 -3.07 -9.54 7.84
N VAL A 70 -3.70 -8.57 8.48
CA VAL A 70 -5.15 -8.40 8.46
C VAL A 70 -5.64 -8.18 7.02
N THR A 71 -4.92 -7.38 6.22
CA THR A 71 -5.25 -7.14 4.81
C THR A 71 -5.38 -8.43 4.01
N LEU A 72 -4.49 -9.41 4.26
CA LEU A 72 -4.50 -10.71 3.57
C LEU A 72 -5.64 -11.64 4.02
N THR A 73 -6.41 -11.26 5.04
CA THR A 73 -7.58 -12.03 5.52
C THR A 73 -8.92 -11.52 4.98
N PHE A 74 -8.91 -10.43 4.21
CA PHE A 74 -10.14 -9.87 3.66
C PHE A 74 -10.84 -10.83 2.70
N SER A 75 -12.16 -10.89 2.83
CA SER A 75 -13.12 -11.58 1.95
C SER A 75 -14.36 -10.73 1.74
#